data_AF-A0A9P0JVT4-F1
#
_entry.id   AF-A0A9P0JVT4-F1
#
_cell.length_a   1.000
_cell.length_b   1.000
_cell.length_c   1.000
_cell.angle_alpha   90.00
_cell.angle_beta   90.00
_cell.angle_gamma   90.00
#
_symmetry.space_group_name_H-M   'P 1'
#
loop_
_entity.id
_entity.type
_entity.pdbx_description
1 polymer ?
#
loop_
_entity_poly.entity_id
_entity_poly.type
_entity_poly.pdbx_seq_one_letter_code
_entity_poly.pdbx_strand_id
1 'polypeptide(L)'
;MSAPLSKELRQKYNVRTMPIRKDDEVQVNLRSTTFEQLCYGVYTFIFIRFVLLQVVRGHYKGQQVGKVVQVYRKKFVIYIERIQREKANGASVFVGIHPSKVIIQNY
;
A
#
# COMPACT_ATOMS: atom_id res chain seq x y z
N MET A 1 -5.53 -5.56 8.15
CA MET A 1 -5.14 -5.76 6.73
C MET A 1 -3.83 -5.03 6.49
N SER A 2 -2.73 -5.75 6.25
CA SER A 2 -1.38 -5.20 6.09
C SER A 2 -0.66 -5.82 4.90
N ALA A 3 0.29 -5.08 4.32
CA ALA A 3 1.18 -5.55 3.28
C ALA A 3 2.66 -5.46 3.70
N PRO A 4 3.52 -6.35 3.19
CA PRO A 4 4.97 -6.24 3.36
C PRO A 4 5.55 -5.02 2.62
N LEU A 5 6.57 -4.41 3.22
CA LEU A 5 7.32 -3.31 2.59
C LEU A 5 8.44 -3.86 1.70
N SER A 6 8.92 -3.05 0.74
CA SER A 6 10.13 -3.32 -0.05
C SER A 6 11.39 -3.34 0.83
N LYS A 7 12.50 -3.90 0.32
CA LYS A 7 13.74 -4.03 1.10
C LYS A 7 14.29 -2.66 1.54
N GLU A 8 14.28 -1.68 0.65
CA GLU A 8 14.71 -0.31 0.92
C GLU A 8 13.88 0.34 2.04
N LEU A 9 12.57 0.15 1.96
CA LEU A 9 11.64 0.69 2.95
C LEU A 9 11.75 0.04 4.32
N ARG A 10 12.03 -1.27 4.34
CA ARG A 10 12.32 -1.99 5.59
C ARG A 10 13.57 -1.47 6.26
N GLN A 11 14.62 -1.13 5.51
CA GLN A 11 15.85 -0.57 6.07
C GLN A 11 15.61 0.84 6.60
N LYS A 12 14.88 1.67 5.85
CA LYS A 12 14.60 3.05 6.23
C LYS A 12 13.74 3.16 7.49
N TYR A 13 12.66 2.38 7.57
CA TYR A 13 11.68 2.49 8.65
C TYR A 13 11.81 1.38 9.70
N ASN A 14 12.72 0.42 9.52
CA ASN A 14 12.91 -0.75 10.39
C ASN A 14 11.61 -1.55 10.66
N VAL A 15 10.64 -1.52 9.74
CA VAL A 15 9.33 -2.17 9.88
C VAL A 15 9.10 -3.13 8.70
N ARG A 16 8.66 -4.35 9.01
CA ARG A 16 8.44 -5.42 8.01
C ARG A 16 7.13 -5.27 7.23
N THR A 17 6.07 -4.78 7.89
CA THR A 17 4.71 -4.68 7.33
C THR A 17 3.99 -3.44 7.83
N MET A 18 3.15 -2.82 6.99
CA MET A 18 2.29 -1.72 7.40
C MET A 18 0.82 -1.94 6.98
N PRO A 19 -0.15 -1.38 7.74
CA PRO A 19 -1.56 -1.47 7.40
C PRO A 19 -1.88 -0.64 6.15
N ILE A 20 -2.76 -1.15 5.28
CA ILE A 20 -3.15 -0.47 4.04
C ILE A 20 -4.45 0.31 4.27
N ARG A 21 -4.48 1.59 3.89
CA ARG A 21 -5.66 2.45 3.92
C ARG A 21 -5.97 2.98 2.51
N LYS A 22 -7.16 3.57 2.33
CA LYS A 22 -7.52 4.23 1.06
C LYS A 22 -6.84 5.60 1.02
N ASP A 23 -6.38 6.02 -0.15
CA ASP A 23 -5.98 7.40 -0.46
C ASP A 23 -4.98 8.04 0.53
N ASP A 24 -3.88 7.36 0.88
CA ASP A 24 -2.88 7.91 1.82
C ASP A 24 -2.20 9.21 1.27
N GLU A 25 -2.74 10.38 1.64
CA GLU A 25 -2.11 11.72 1.60
C GLU A 25 -2.23 12.43 2.95
N VAL A 26 -1.10 12.85 3.56
CA VAL A 26 -1.03 13.96 4.52
C VAL A 26 0.29 14.72 4.32
N GLN A 27 0.21 16.01 4.01
CA GLN A 27 1.32 16.94 4.20
C GLN A 27 1.49 17.22 5.69
N VAL A 28 2.66 16.92 6.24
CA VAL A 28 3.21 17.71 7.34
C VAL A 28 4.51 18.30 6.85
N ASN A 29 4.35 19.48 6.26
CA ASN A 29 5.44 20.33 5.86
C ASN A 29 5.96 21.02 7.12
N LEU A 30 6.93 20.44 7.81
CA LEU A 30 7.75 21.22 8.73
C LEU A 30 9.21 20.80 8.57
N ARG A 31 9.94 21.73 7.95
CA ARG A 31 11.33 22.11 8.20
C ARG A 31 12.04 21.21 9.21
N SER A 32 13.15 20.62 8.75
CA SER A 32 14.39 20.43 9.51
C SER A 32 14.24 20.34 11.03
N THR A 33 14.39 19.15 11.61
CA THR A 33 15.35 18.87 12.70
C THR A 33 15.12 17.46 13.25
N THR A 34 16.24 16.78 13.47
CA THR A 34 16.45 15.64 14.37
C THR A 34 15.59 15.72 15.63
N PHE A 35 14.92 14.64 16.08
CA PHE A 35 14.80 14.33 17.51
C PHE A 35 14.27 12.90 17.74
N GLU A 36 15.13 12.12 18.40
CA GLU A 36 14.96 10.95 19.26
C GLU A 36 13.85 9.91 19.02
N GLN A 37 14.35 8.67 18.95
CA GLN A 37 13.71 7.50 19.50
C GLN A 37 13.19 7.79 20.92
N LEU A 38 11.87 7.91 21.09
CA LEU A 38 11.22 7.54 22.34
C LEU A 38 10.21 6.42 22.09
N CYS A 39 10.30 5.45 22.99
CA CYS A 39 9.82 4.09 22.88
C CYS A 39 8.29 3.94 22.90
N TYR A 40 7.83 2.96 22.11
CA TYR A 40 6.69 2.06 22.30
C TYR A 40 5.43 2.51 23.07
N GLY A 41 4.32 2.61 22.32
CA GLY A 41 2.93 2.64 22.78
C GLY A 41 2.21 3.86 22.21
N VAL A 42 1.41 3.83 21.14
CA VAL A 42 0.49 2.83 20.61
C VAL A 42 0.37 3.13 19.11
N TYR A 43 0.78 2.21 18.23
CA TYR A 43 0.71 2.32 16.76
C TYR A 43 0.80 3.75 16.21
N THR A 44 2.01 4.29 16.15
CA THR A 44 2.28 5.54 15.46
C THR A 44 1.59 5.52 14.09
N PHE A 45 0.65 6.44 13.90
CA PHE A 45 0.00 6.74 12.64
C PHE A 45 1.08 7.29 11.69
N ILE A 46 1.95 6.41 11.20
CA ILE A 46 2.92 6.74 10.18
C ILE A 46 2.10 6.84 8.90
N PHE A 47 1.64 8.06 8.59
CA PHE A 47 1.07 8.41 7.30
C PHE A 47 2.18 8.29 6.26
N ILE A 48 2.31 7.10 5.64
CA ILE A 48 3.24 6.91 4.53
C ILE A 48 2.69 7.71 3.35
N ARG A 49 3.39 8.78 3.00
CA ARG A 49 3.17 9.59 1.81
C ARG A 49 3.39 8.73 0.56
N PHE A 50 2.36 8.63 -0.29
CA PHE A 50 2.36 7.94 -1.60
C PHE A 50 2.74 6.44 -1.53
N VAL A 51 1.78 5.61 -1.12
CA VAL A 51 1.91 4.14 -1.18
C VAL A 51 1.63 3.66 -2.59
N LEU A 52 2.68 3.19 -3.26
CA LEU A 52 2.59 2.45 -4.49
C LEU A 52 2.61 0.94 -4.20
N LEU A 53 1.77 0.18 -4.89
CA LEU A 53 1.62 -1.25 -4.69
C LEU A 53 2.09 -2.03 -5.91
N GLN A 54 3.07 -2.93 -5.70
CA GLN A 54 3.55 -3.86 -6.71
C GLN A 54 3.05 -5.28 -6.42
N VAL A 55 2.43 -5.91 -7.41
CA VAL A 55 1.97 -7.30 -7.30
C VAL A 55 3.14 -8.26 -7.55
N VAL A 56 3.43 -9.13 -6.58
CA VAL A 56 4.57 -10.05 -6.62
C VAL A 56 4.15 -11.49 -6.90
N ARG A 57 2.89 -11.84 -6.60
CA ARG A 57 2.38 -13.21 -6.72
C ARG A 57 1.03 -13.22 -7.45
N GLY A 58 0.79 -14.26 -8.25
CA GLY A 58 -0.46 -14.48 -8.99
C GLY A 58 -0.44 -13.98 -10.44
N HIS A 59 -1.60 -13.99 -11.08
CA HIS A 59 -1.76 -13.68 -12.52
C HIS A 59 -1.35 -12.26 -12.90
N TYR A 60 -1.51 -11.30 -11.99
CA TYR A 60 -1.18 -9.89 -12.22
C TYR A 60 0.26 -9.52 -11.80
N LYS A 61 1.14 -10.51 -11.63
CA LYS A 61 2.55 -10.29 -11.28
C LYS A 61 3.25 -9.49 -12.38
N GLY A 62 4.03 -8.49 -11.99
CA GLY A 62 4.83 -7.68 -12.93
C GLY A 62 4.04 -6.62 -13.69
N GLN A 63 2.73 -6.52 -13.47
CA GLN A 63 1.95 -5.38 -13.94
C GLN A 63 2.42 -4.10 -13.22
N GLN A 64 2.34 -2.95 -13.90
CA GLN A 64 2.87 -1.69 -13.41
C GLN A 64 2.33 -1.34 -12.02
N VAL A 65 3.19 -0.73 -11.22
CA VAL A 65 2.88 -0.29 -9.86
C VAL A 65 1.68 0.65 -9.87
N GLY A 66 0.76 0.48 -8.92
CA GLY A 66 -0.51 1.22 -8.91
C GLY A 66 -0.90 1.71 -7.52
N LYS A 67 -1.75 2.74 -7.49
CA LYS A 67 -2.36 3.26 -6.26
C LYS A 67 -3.52 2.38 -5.81
N VAL A 68 -3.78 2.39 -4.50
CA VAL A 68 -4.96 1.75 -3.90
C VAL A 68 -6.17 2.65 -4.14
N VAL A 69 -7.16 2.17 -4.89
CA VAL A 69 -8.44 2.88 -5.06
C VAL A 69 -9.30 2.67 -3.82
N GLN A 70 -9.40 1.42 -3.38
CA GLN A 70 -10.21 1.12 -2.21
C GLN A 70 -9.80 -0.18 -1.52
N VAL A 71 -9.98 -0.16 -0.20
CA VAL A 71 -9.80 -1.31 0.67
C VAL A 71 -11.17 -1.91 1.02
N TYR A 72 -11.42 -3.14 0.60
CA TYR A 72 -12.64 -3.89 0.91
C TYR A 72 -12.38 -4.83 2.08
N ARG A 73 -12.55 -4.31 3.31
CA ARG A 73 -12.23 -5.04 4.55
C ARG A 73 -13.07 -6.31 4.76
N LYS A 74 -14.35 -6.29 4.39
CA LYS A 74 -15.28 -7.44 4.53
C LYS A 74 -14.83 -8.69 3.75
N LYS A 75 -14.12 -8.53 2.64
CA LYS A 75 -13.60 -9.62 1.79
C LYS A 75 -12.08 -9.77 1.89
N PHE A 76 -11.43 -9.01 2.76
CA PHE A 76 -9.97 -8.95 2.88
C PHE A 76 -9.24 -8.70 1.54
N VAL A 77 -9.80 -7.81 0.72
CA VAL A 77 -9.32 -7.52 -0.63
C VAL A 77 -9.01 -6.03 -0.81
N ILE A 78 -8.02 -5.74 -1.65
CA ILE A 78 -7.68 -4.40 -2.13
C ILE A 78 -7.93 -4.29 -3.64
N TYR A 79 -8.36 -3.11 -4.08
CA TYR A 79 -8.47 -2.76 -5.49
C TYR A 79 -7.39 -1.74 -5.86
N ILE A 80 -6.72 -2.01 -6.98
CA ILE A 80 -5.61 -1.21 -7.51
C ILE A 80 -6.09 -0.58 -8.81
N GLU A 81 -5.77 0.70 -9.01
CA GLU A 81 -6.31 1.56 -10.08
C GLU A 81 -6.19 0.95 -11.49
N ARG A 82 -5.03 0.35 -11.77
CA ARG A 82 -4.68 -0.19 -13.08
C ARG A 82 -5.06 -1.66 -13.27
N ILE A 83 -5.63 -2.31 -12.25
CA ILE A 83 -5.95 -3.74 -12.30
C ILE A 83 -7.46 -3.92 -12.42
N GLN A 84 -7.90 -3.98 -13.67
CA GLN A 84 -9.29 -4.13 -14.05
C GLN A 84 -9.45 -5.34 -14.98
N ARG A 85 -10.64 -5.95 -14.95
CA ARG A 85 -11.09 -6.95 -15.91
C ARG A 85 -12.30 -6.40 -16.64
N GLU A 86 -12.41 -6.70 -17.92
CA GLU A 86 -13.60 -6.37 -18.69
C GLU A 86 -14.67 -7.47 -18.51
N LYS A 87 -15.92 -7.05 -18.44
CA LYS A 87 -17.09 -7.94 -18.47
C LYS A 87 -17.61 -8.06 -19.90
N ALA A 88 -18.47 -9.04 -20.16
CA ALA A 88 -19.14 -9.21 -21.45
C ALA A 88 -19.98 -8.00 -21.88
N ASN A 89 -20.39 -7.15 -20.94
CA ASN A 89 -21.11 -5.91 -21.20
C ASN A 89 -20.18 -4.70 -21.51
N GLY A 90 -18.87 -4.93 -21.69
CA GLY A 90 -17.88 -3.88 -21.97
C GLY A 90 -17.50 -3.00 -20.77
N ALA A 91 -18.13 -3.18 -19.60
CA ALA A 91 -17.78 -2.43 -18.41
C ALA A 91 -16.52 -3.02 -17.74
N SER A 92 -15.60 -2.16 -17.32
CA SER A 92 -14.43 -2.57 -16.56
C SER A 92 -14.73 -2.66 -15.05
N VAL A 93 -14.22 -3.69 -14.39
CA VAL A 93 -14.37 -3.89 -12.94
C VAL A 93 -13.03 -4.22 -12.33
N PHE A 94 -12.74 -3.60 -11.19
CA PHE A 94 -11.52 -3.87 -10.44
C PHE A 94 -11.43 -5.32 -9.99
N VAL A 95 -10.24 -5.88 -10.13
CA VAL A 95 -9.97 -7.24 -9.67
C VAL A 95 -9.49 -7.19 -8.23
N GLY A 96 -10.06 -8.05 -7.41
CA GLY A 96 -9.71 -8.16 -6.01
C GLY A 96 -8.36 -8.86 -5.82
N ILE A 97 -7.42 -8.17 -5.17
CA ILE A 97 -6.13 -8.75 -4.79
C ILE A 97 -6.04 -8.85 -3.27
N HIS A 98 -5.50 -9.96 -2.78
CA HIS A 98 -5.19 -10.12 -1.36
C HIS A 98 -3.90 -9.32 -1.04
N PRO A 99 -3.85 -8.52 0.04
CA PRO A 99 -2.72 -7.65 0.38
C PRO A 99 -1.39 -8.40 0.52
N SER A 100 -1.37 -9.66 0.96
CA SER A 100 -0.12 -10.45 1.06
C SER A 100 0.53 -10.81 -0.27
N LYS A 101 -0.18 -10.64 -1.39
CA LYS A 101 0.37 -10.85 -2.75
C LYS A 101 1.09 -9.61 -3.28
N VAL A 102 1.07 -8.52 -2.50
CA VAL A 102 1.51 -7.20 -2.92
C VAL A 102 2.61 -6.71 -1.99
N ILE A 103 3.55 -5.96 -2.53
CA ILE A 103 4.61 -5.27 -1.79
C ILE A 103 4.38 -3.76 -1.93
N ILE A 104 4.50 -3.06 -0.80
CA ILE A 104 4.54 -1.59 -0.76
C ILE A 104 5.90 -1.12 -1.26
N GLN A 105 5.89 -0.25 -2.27
CA GLN A 105 7.04 0.44 -2.82
C GLN A 105 6.86 1.95 -2.70
N ASN A 106 7.97 2.67 -2.71
CA ASN A 106 7.97 4.12 -2.92
C ASN A 106 7.98 4.42 -4.42
N TYR A 107 7.51 5.62 -4.76
CA TYR A 107 7.85 6.27 -6.02
C TYR A 107 9.32 6.68 -6.04
#